data_AF-A0A9E5TJ62-F1
#
_entry.id   AF-A0A9E5TJ62-F1
#
_cell.length_a   1.000
_cell.length_b   1.000
_cell.length_c   1.000
_cell.angle_alpha   90.00
_cell.angle_beta   90.00
_cell.angle_gamma   90.00
#
_symmetry.space_group_name_H-M   'P 1'
#
loop_
_entity.id
_entity.type
_entity.pdbx_description
1 polymer ?
#
loop_
_entity_poly.entity_id
_entity_poly.type
_entity_poly.pdbx_seq_one_letter_code
_entity_poly.pdbx_strand_id
1 'polypeptide(L)'
;MKTEEIEKLFHEVKAAFEAGAITERQFKAEAKELLFQDSEGRYWAIGIKTEQWYRYEEGDWVNASPPPTLESVAQEITPPEVEAEEAKAPTKRPLRSPVLLGLIGALFLVCLIAVAAISYQVGRLSVMALPAEDTPTTTSEATEAPEVEPTATLDLAGPEATPVQPEHSPTSQPTVTESEASPAPTPTHTRAPQRTPTPVSTPQMRYSPPVLLDPENGAERGPGYKAILTWQPVGELSHSEYYHVEVCWNGCSVFWGDYVQDTTYEFPWFKRGYAIDDRYYWHVTVRVQRGEAPAGPLDPPISPPSETWMFMYPD
;
A
#
# COMPACT_ATOMS: atom_id res chain seq x y z
N MET A 1 22.30 9.55 -20.51
CA MET A 1 21.05 9.20 -21.21
C MET A 1 20.20 10.45 -21.31
N LYS A 2 19.50 10.67 -22.43
CA LYS A 2 18.68 11.88 -22.57
C LYS A 2 17.37 11.72 -21.81
N THR A 3 16.82 12.82 -21.30
CA THR A 3 15.55 12.81 -20.56
C THR A 3 14.40 12.25 -21.37
N GLU A 4 14.34 12.56 -22.67
CA GLU A 4 13.27 12.06 -23.55
C GLU A 4 13.35 10.54 -23.76
N GLU A 5 14.56 9.99 -23.74
CA GLU A 5 14.77 8.53 -23.84
C GLU A 5 14.30 7.84 -22.55
N ILE A 6 14.48 8.50 -21.39
CA ILE A 6 14.06 7.95 -20.10
C ILE A 6 12.55 7.98 -19.97
N GLU A 7 11.90 9.09 -20.32
CA GLU A 7 10.44 9.20 -20.35
C GLU A 7 9.85 8.13 -21.27
N LYS A 8 10.46 7.92 -22.45
CA LYS A 8 10.05 6.88 -23.37
C LYS A 8 10.13 5.48 -22.73
N LEU A 9 11.24 5.14 -22.06
CA LEU A 9 11.37 3.85 -21.35
C LEU A 9 10.28 3.70 -20.27
N PHE A 10 10.03 4.76 -19.50
CA PHE A 10 8.99 4.75 -18.48
C PHE A 10 7.61 4.47 -19.09
N HIS A 11 7.25 5.15 -20.19
CA HIS A 11 5.98 4.93 -20.88
C HIS A 11 5.87 3.53 -21.49
N GLU A 12 6.97 2.95 -22.00
CA GLU A 12 6.97 1.57 -22.49
C GLU A 12 6.69 0.56 -21.37
N VAL A 13 7.35 0.73 -20.22
CA VAL A 13 7.16 -0.10 -19.03
C VAL A 13 5.73 0.06 -18.48
N LYS A 14 5.21 1.28 -18.45
CA LYS A 14 3.81 1.55 -18.06
C LYS A 14 2.80 0.93 -19.03
N ALA A 15 3.00 1.07 -20.34
CA ALA A 15 2.12 0.47 -21.34
C ALA A 15 2.11 -1.07 -21.24
N ALA A 16 3.26 -1.70 -20.95
CA ALA A 16 3.34 -3.14 -20.72
C ALA A 16 2.56 -3.55 -19.46
N PHE A 17 2.58 -2.74 -18.41
CA PHE A 17 1.80 -2.97 -17.19
C PHE A 17 0.29 -2.83 -17.46
N GLU A 18 -0.13 -1.77 -18.15
CA GLU A 18 -1.53 -1.53 -18.51
C GLU A 18 -2.08 -2.61 -19.45
N ALA A 19 -1.24 -3.15 -20.33
CA ALA A 19 -1.58 -4.30 -21.18
C ALA A 19 -1.59 -5.64 -20.43
N GLY A 20 -1.23 -5.67 -19.14
CA GLY A 20 -1.12 -6.89 -18.32
C GLY A 20 0.05 -7.79 -18.72
N ALA A 21 0.99 -7.30 -19.54
CA ALA A 21 2.16 -8.05 -19.99
C ALA A 21 3.22 -8.19 -18.90
N ILE A 22 3.27 -7.24 -17.96
CA ILE A 22 4.08 -7.32 -16.74
C ILE A 22 3.20 -7.19 -15.50
N THR A 23 3.57 -7.90 -14.44
CA THR A 23 2.89 -7.84 -13.16
C THR A 23 3.24 -6.55 -12.41
N GLU A 24 2.41 -6.13 -11.46
CA GLU A 24 2.67 -4.97 -10.60
C GLU A 24 4.05 -5.03 -9.92
N ARG A 25 4.48 -6.22 -9.50
CA ARG A 25 5.80 -6.43 -8.90
C ARG A 25 6.94 -6.15 -9.89
N GLN A 26 6.77 -6.54 -11.15
CA GLN A 26 7.76 -6.29 -12.20
C GLN A 26 7.79 -4.82 -12.58
N PHE A 27 6.61 -4.21 -12.75
CA PHE A 27 6.49 -2.78 -13.00
C PHE A 27 7.20 -1.93 -11.92
N LYS A 28 7.00 -2.25 -10.63
CA LYS A 28 7.73 -1.58 -9.53
C LYS A 28 9.22 -1.81 -9.56
N ALA A 29 9.67 -3.02 -9.87
CA ALA A 29 11.10 -3.33 -9.97
C ALA A 29 11.73 -2.51 -11.08
N GLU A 30 11.12 -2.50 -12.27
CA GLU A 30 11.62 -1.75 -13.43
C GLU A 30 11.56 -0.24 -13.20
N ALA A 31 10.48 0.29 -12.62
CA ALA A 31 10.37 1.71 -12.28
C ALA A 31 11.38 2.14 -11.19
N LYS A 32 11.75 1.25 -10.27
CA LYS A 32 12.79 1.52 -9.27
C LYS A 32 14.19 1.61 -9.89
N GLU A 33 14.46 0.84 -10.95
CA GLU A 33 15.71 0.93 -11.71
C GLU A 33 15.80 2.22 -12.55
N LEU A 34 14.69 2.94 -12.73
CA LEU A 34 14.63 4.26 -13.37
C LEU A 34 15.00 5.40 -12.39
N LEU A 35 16.02 5.16 -11.57
CA LEU A 35 16.69 6.17 -10.75
C LEU A 35 17.89 6.71 -11.52
N PHE A 36 17.98 8.03 -11.63
CA PHE A 36 19.02 8.69 -12.38
C PHE A 36 19.74 9.75 -11.56
N GLN A 37 20.95 10.12 -11.97
CA GLN A 37 21.71 11.23 -11.41
C GLN A 37 22.02 12.25 -12.50
N ASP A 38 22.07 13.52 -12.13
CA ASP A 38 22.63 14.55 -13.01
C ASP A 38 24.13 14.74 -12.79
N SER A 39 24.73 15.63 -13.59
CA SER A 39 26.15 15.99 -13.46
C SER A 39 26.53 16.65 -12.13
N GLU A 40 25.54 17.08 -11.34
CA GLU A 40 25.73 17.65 -10.00
C GLU A 40 25.56 16.59 -8.90
N GLY A 41 25.32 15.31 -9.26
CA GLY A 41 25.11 14.21 -8.32
C GLY A 41 23.73 14.21 -7.66
N ARG A 42 22.77 15.00 -8.18
CA ARG A 42 21.39 15.04 -7.65
C ARG A 42 20.59 13.90 -8.25
N TYR A 43 19.76 13.27 -7.44
CA TYR A 43 18.94 12.14 -7.89
C TYR A 43 17.64 12.61 -8.52
N TRP A 44 17.23 11.89 -9.56
CA TRP A 44 16.04 12.15 -10.35
C TRP A 44 15.27 10.86 -10.57
N ALA A 45 13.94 10.94 -10.48
CA ALA A 45 13.03 9.84 -10.76
C ALA A 45 11.74 10.35 -11.40
N ILE A 46 11.07 9.49 -12.18
CA ILE A 46 9.72 9.76 -12.68
C ILE A 46 8.71 9.17 -11.69
N GLY A 47 7.77 10.00 -11.24
CA GLY A 47 6.68 9.57 -10.38
C GLY A 47 5.78 8.58 -11.11
N ILE A 48 5.62 7.37 -10.55
CA ILE A 48 4.87 6.27 -11.18
C ILE A 48 3.43 6.66 -11.56
N LYS A 49 2.78 7.45 -10.70
CA LYS A 49 1.41 7.93 -10.93
C LYS A 49 1.33 9.20 -11.74
N THR A 50 2.13 10.19 -11.34
CA THR A 50 2.02 11.55 -11.85
C THR A 50 2.72 11.70 -13.21
N GLU A 51 3.59 10.75 -13.57
CA GLU A 51 4.47 10.80 -14.75
C GLU A 51 5.34 12.05 -14.79
N GLN A 52 5.51 12.70 -13.64
CA GLN A 52 6.27 13.93 -13.50
C GLN A 52 7.65 13.62 -12.96
N TRP A 53 8.60 14.48 -13.27
CA TRP A 53 9.95 14.40 -12.72
C TRP A 53 10.01 14.91 -11.29
N TYR A 54 10.75 14.18 -10.46
CA TYR A 54 11.08 14.58 -9.11
C TYR A 54 12.59 14.55 -8.92
N ARG A 55 13.08 15.54 -8.18
CA ARG A 55 14.46 15.64 -7.72
C ARG A 55 14.51 15.30 -6.24
N TYR A 56 15.51 14.52 -5.83
CA TYR A 56 15.76 14.26 -4.42
C TYR A 56 16.51 15.43 -3.78
N GLU A 57 15.93 16.03 -2.76
CA GLU A 57 16.45 17.17 -2.02
C GLU A 57 16.22 16.96 -0.52
N GLU A 58 17.29 17.00 0.27
CA GLU A 58 17.23 17.03 1.75
C GLU A 58 16.35 15.95 2.40
N GLY A 59 16.23 14.76 1.77
CA GLY A 59 15.40 13.68 2.29
C GLY A 59 14.06 13.49 1.57
N ASP A 60 13.65 14.45 0.73
CA ASP A 60 12.36 14.49 0.06
C ASP A 60 12.46 14.52 -1.46
N TRP A 61 11.38 14.08 -2.12
CA TRP A 61 11.22 14.14 -3.58
C TRP A 61 10.40 15.36 -3.96
N VAL A 62 11.03 16.34 -4.60
CA VAL A 62 10.40 17.60 -5.01
C VAL A 62 10.16 17.59 -6.51
N ASN A 63 8.94 17.93 -6.94
CA ASN A 63 8.64 18.06 -8.37
C ASN A 63 9.53 19.13 -9.01
N ALA A 64 10.27 18.76 -10.06
CA ALA A 64 11.24 19.64 -10.69
C ALA A 64 11.47 19.24 -12.16
N SER A 65 11.99 20.17 -12.96
CA SER A 65 12.37 19.88 -14.36
C SER A 65 13.80 19.32 -14.42
N PRO A 66 14.00 18.14 -15.02
CA PRO A 66 15.32 17.51 -15.09
C PRO A 66 16.24 18.24 -16.07
N PRO A 67 17.56 18.15 -15.89
CA PRO A 67 18.52 18.55 -16.92
C PRO A 67 18.41 17.61 -18.14
N PRO A 68 18.79 18.06 -19.34
CA PRO A 68 18.59 17.32 -20.59
C PRO A 68 19.35 16.00 -20.69
N THR A 69 20.25 15.72 -19.73
CA THR A 69 21.02 14.49 -19.70
C THR A 69 21.19 14.03 -18.26
N LEU A 70 20.89 12.77 -18.04
CA LEU A 70 20.95 12.08 -16.77
C LEU A 70 21.72 10.77 -16.92
N GLU A 71 22.48 10.38 -15.90
CA GLU A 71 23.23 9.13 -15.82
C GLU A 71 22.40 8.09 -15.06
N SER A 72 22.33 6.86 -15.59
CA SER A 72 21.62 5.78 -14.92
C SER A 72 22.44 5.27 -13.74
N VAL A 73 21.76 5.05 -12.63
CA VAL A 73 22.35 4.69 -11.34
C VAL A 73 22.24 3.18 -11.09
N ALA A 74 21.65 2.42 -12.03
CA ALA A 74 21.23 1.03 -11.87
C ALA A 74 22.35 -0.04 -11.76
N GLN A 75 23.64 0.33 -11.76
CA GLN A 75 24.75 -0.65 -11.59
C GLN A 75 25.66 -0.43 -10.38
N GLU A 76 25.57 0.71 -9.73
CA GLU A 76 26.18 1.03 -8.44
C GLU A 76 25.23 2.08 -7.88
N ILE A 77 24.35 1.79 -6.89
CA ILE A 77 24.30 2.40 -5.53
C ILE A 77 23.19 1.73 -4.67
N THR A 78 23.57 1.33 -3.45
CA THR A 78 22.73 1.48 -2.26
C THR A 78 22.51 2.97 -2.02
N PRO A 79 21.27 3.50 -1.98
CA PRO A 79 21.02 4.92 -1.71
C PRO A 79 21.85 5.43 -0.52
N PRO A 80 22.33 6.68 -0.51
CA PRO A 80 23.12 7.19 0.59
C PRO A 80 22.28 7.11 1.87
N GLU A 81 22.57 6.10 2.68
CA GLU A 81 22.22 6.10 4.08
C GLU A 81 23.05 7.21 4.72
N VAL A 82 22.34 8.14 5.35
CA VAL A 82 22.85 9.37 5.96
C VAL A 82 24.14 9.09 6.73
N GLU A 83 25.28 9.32 6.06
CA GLU A 83 26.61 9.13 6.63
C GLU A 83 26.88 10.34 7.51
N ALA A 84 26.60 10.18 8.80
CA ALA A 84 27.01 11.07 9.86
C ALA A 84 28.50 11.38 9.73
N GLU A 85 28.79 12.65 9.46
CA GLU A 85 30.12 13.21 9.44
C GLU A 85 30.72 13.16 10.85
N GLU A 86 31.60 12.19 11.15
CA GLU A 86 32.74 12.48 12.05
C GLU A 86 33.95 11.51 11.93
N ALA A 87 35.12 12.14 11.89
CA ALA A 87 36.45 11.69 12.34
C ALA A 87 37.40 10.91 11.39
N LYS A 88 38.26 11.72 10.74
CA LYS A 88 39.64 11.49 10.24
C LYS A 88 40.39 10.23 10.73
N ALA A 89 41.03 9.49 9.79
CA ALA A 89 42.51 9.36 9.65
C ALA A 89 42.93 8.32 8.58
N PRO A 90 44.16 8.39 8.01
CA PRO A 90 44.44 7.98 6.64
C PRO A 90 45.19 6.65 6.51
N THR A 91 44.94 5.89 5.43
CA THR A 91 45.95 4.92 4.96
C THR A 91 45.98 4.75 3.44
N LYS A 92 47.20 4.55 2.96
CA LYS A 92 47.68 4.79 1.60
C LYS A 92 47.53 3.59 0.67
N ARG A 93 47.17 3.93 -0.58
CA ARG A 93 47.71 3.48 -1.88
C ARG A 93 47.26 2.13 -2.50
N PRO A 94 47.33 2.06 -3.85
CA PRO A 94 46.44 1.29 -4.71
C PRO A 94 47.10 0.04 -5.29
N LEU A 95 46.32 -0.89 -5.87
CA LEU A 95 46.85 -1.76 -6.91
C LEU A 95 45.75 -2.25 -7.88
N ARG A 96 46.02 -1.99 -9.17
CA ARG A 96 45.25 -2.38 -10.36
C ARG A 96 45.29 -3.91 -10.56
N SER A 97 44.20 -4.50 -11.04
CA SER A 97 44.25 -5.78 -11.77
C SER A 97 43.17 -5.84 -12.87
N PRO A 98 43.54 -5.90 -14.17
CA PRO A 98 42.62 -5.81 -15.31
C PRO A 98 42.01 -7.15 -15.77
N VAL A 99 42.04 -8.21 -14.95
CA VAL A 99 41.73 -9.57 -15.43
C VAL A 99 40.25 -9.98 -15.26
N LEU A 100 39.42 -9.21 -14.54
CA LEU A 100 38.02 -9.62 -14.27
C LEU A 100 37.01 -9.23 -15.38
N LEU A 101 37.38 -8.35 -16.33
CA LEU A 101 36.45 -7.85 -17.36
C LEU A 101 36.16 -8.85 -18.51
N GLY A 102 36.99 -9.89 -18.67
CA GLY A 102 36.85 -10.86 -19.76
C GLY A 102 35.76 -11.92 -19.55
N LEU A 103 35.44 -12.26 -18.30
CA LEU A 103 34.48 -13.33 -17.98
C LEU A 103 33.03 -12.89 -18.12
N ILE A 104 32.73 -11.61 -17.86
CA ILE A 104 31.37 -11.06 -17.97
C ILE A 104 30.97 -10.91 -19.45
N GLY A 105 31.88 -10.46 -20.31
CA GLY A 105 31.63 -10.38 -21.76
C GLY A 105 31.38 -11.73 -22.42
N ALA A 106 32.08 -12.79 -21.98
CA ALA A 106 31.86 -14.14 -22.50
C ALA A 106 30.48 -14.70 -22.11
N LEU A 107 30.01 -14.40 -20.88
CA LEU A 107 28.70 -14.85 -20.41
C LEU A 107 27.55 -14.14 -21.15
N PHE A 108 27.70 -12.84 -21.42
CA PHE A 108 26.72 -12.05 -22.17
C PHE A 108 26.61 -12.52 -23.63
N LEU A 109 27.75 -12.87 -24.26
CA LEU A 109 27.78 -13.41 -25.62
C LEU A 109 27.11 -14.78 -25.70
N VAL A 110 27.32 -15.66 -24.72
CA VAL A 110 26.65 -16.97 -24.65
C VAL A 110 25.13 -16.81 -24.48
N CYS A 111 24.69 -15.86 -23.64
CA CYS A 111 23.27 -15.57 -23.46
C CYS A 111 22.62 -15.04 -24.75
N LEU A 112 23.28 -14.14 -25.48
CA LEU A 112 22.78 -13.63 -26.77
C LEU A 112 22.66 -14.73 -27.83
N ILE A 113 23.63 -15.66 -27.88
CA ILE A 113 23.57 -16.80 -28.82
C ILE A 113 22.42 -17.75 -28.46
N ALA A 114 22.17 -17.98 -27.17
CA ALA A 114 21.06 -18.82 -26.72
C ALA A 114 19.70 -18.19 -27.07
N VAL A 115 19.54 -16.88 -26.86
CA VAL A 115 18.31 -16.15 -27.24
C VAL A 115 18.09 -16.22 -28.75
N ALA A 116 19.12 -15.94 -29.55
CA ALA A 116 19.02 -16.02 -31.01
C ALA A 116 18.65 -17.43 -31.51
N ALA A 117 19.18 -18.49 -30.88
CA ALA A 117 18.85 -19.87 -31.21
C ALA A 117 17.38 -20.22 -30.86
N ILE A 118 16.87 -19.72 -29.73
CA ILE A 118 15.47 -19.92 -29.32
C ILE A 118 14.53 -19.15 -30.25
N SER A 119 14.85 -17.90 -30.59
CA SER A 119 14.08 -17.09 -31.55
C SER A 119 14.01 -17.76 -32.93
N TYR A 120 15.10 -18.39 -33.37
CA TYR A 120 15.14 -19.11 -34.64
C TYR A 120 14.25 -20.37 -34.65
N GLN A 121 14.14 -21.09 -33.52
CA GLN A 121 13.25 -22.25 -33.42
C GLN A 121 11.77 -21.85 -33.39
N VAL A 122 11.42 -20.74 -32.72
CA VAL A 122 10.03 -20.25 -32.65
C VAL A 122 9.57 -19.67 -33.99
N GLY A 123 10.45 -18.96 -34.72
CA GLY A 123 10.15 -18.47 -36.07
C GLY A 123 9.92 -19.56 -37.11
N ARG A 124 10.41 -20.79 -36.87
CA ARG A 124 10.24 -21.93 -37.77
C ARG A 124 8.87 -22.64 -37.63
N LEU A 125 8.08 -22.31 -36.60
CA LEU A 125 6.78 -22.94 -36.33
C LEU A 125 5.56 -22.10 -36.76
N SER A 126 5.72 -20.88 -37.25
CA SER A 126 4.58 -19.99 -37.59
C SER A 126 4.18 -19.96 -39.07
N VAL A 127 4.65 -20.91 -39.89
CA VAL A 127 4.09 -21.12 -41.24
C VAL A 127 3.32 -22.43 -41.25
N MET A 128 2.02 -22.38 -40.92
CA MET A 128 0.92 -23.04 -41.65
C MET A 128 -0.41 -22.91 -40.90
N ALA A 129 -1.47 -22.84 -41.70
CA ALA A 129 -2.89 -23.04 -41.42
C ALA A 129 -3.76 -21.81 -41.06
N LEU A 130 -4.22 -21.13 -42.12
CA LEU A 130 -5.58 -20.60 -42.19
C LEU A 130 -6.59 -21.77 -42.26
N PRO A 131 -7.78 -21.61 -41.69
CA PRO A 131 -8.97 -21.79 -42.50
C PRO A 131 -9.98 -20.63 -42.37
N ALA A 132 -10.80 -20.53 -43.40
CA ALA A 132 -11.77 -19.49 -43.71
C ALA A 132 -13.14 -19.71 -43.03
N GLU A 133 -13.98 -18.66 -43.12
CA GLU A 133 -15.46 -18.63 -43.02
C GLU A 133 -16.04 -18.96 -41.62
N ASP A 134 -17.00 -18.25 -41.02
CA ASP A 134 -18.20 -17.62 -41.57
C ASP A 134 -18.72 -16.46 -40.70
N THR A 135 -19.34 -15.49 -41.38
CA THR A 135 -20.23 -14.42 -40.91
C THR A 135 -21.44 -14.96 -40.09
N PRO A 136 -22.05 -14.19 -39.17
CA PRO A 136 -23.09 -13.24 -39.62
C PRO A 136 -23.20 -11.90 -38.87
N THR A 137 -23.54 -10.91 -39.67
CA THR A 137 -24.24 -9.65 -39.37
C THR A 137 -25.43 -9.83 -38.42
N THR A 138 -25.58 -8.97 -37.42
CA THR A 138 -26.90 -8.49 -36.94
C THR A 138 -26.84 -7.00 -36.63
N THR A 139 -27.65 -6.27 -37.39
CA THR A 139 -28.01 -4.86 -37.28
C THR A 139 -29.27 -4.71 -36.42
N SER A 140 -29.31 -3.72 -35.53
CA SER A 140 -30.50 -3.02 -34.98
C SER A 140 -29.96 -1.88 -34.11
N GLU A 141 -29.95 -0.60 -34.50
CA GLU A 141 -31.03 0.32 -34.91
C GLU A 141 -32.02 0.66 -33.78
N ALA A 142 -31.75 1.83 -33.18
CA ALA A 142 -32.63 2.88 -32.64
C ALA A 142 -33.85 2.53 -31.77
N THR A 143 -34.00 3.23 -30.64
CA THR A 143 -35.21 4.02 -30.33
C THR A 143 -34.93 5.05 -29.21
N GLU A 144 -35.53 6.19 -29.45
CA GLU A 144 -35.47 7.52 -28.87
C GLU A 144 -36.24 7.67 -27.52
N ALA A 145 -36.04 8.80 -26.86
CA ALA A 145 -36.49 9.19 -25.51
C ALA A 145 -38.04 9.33 -25.36
N PRO A 146 -38.58 9.59 -24.15
CA PRO A 146 -38.52 10.95 -23.58
C PRO A 146 -38.36 11.07 -22.04
N GLU A 147 -37.78 12.22 -21.71
CA GLU A 147 -37.91 13.10 -20.54
C GLU A 147 -39.29 13.10 -19.84
N VAL A 148 -39.28 13.01 -18.50
CA VAL A 148 -40.36 13.51 -17.64
C VAL A 148 -39.79 14.04 -16.32
N GLU A 149 -39.71 15.36 -16.19
CA GLU A 149 -39.80 16.08 -14.91
C GLU A 149 -41.28 16.26 -14.55
N PRO A 150 -41.65 16.28 -13.26
CA PRO A 150 -42.03 17.58 -12.71
C PRO A 150 -41.67 17.85 -11.24
N THR A 151 -41.46 19.15 -11.03
CA THR A 151 -41.47 19.96 -9.81
C THR A 151 -42.71 19.77 -8.90
N ALA A 152 -42.49 19.81 -7.58
CA ALA A 152 -43.30 20.46 -6.51
C ALA A 152 -42.93 19.84 -5.14
N THR A 153 -42.95 20.47 -3.96
CA THR A 153 -43.16 21.84 -3.47
C THR A 153 -42.83 21.78 -1.96
N LEU A 154 -42.28 22.87 -1.42
CA LEU A 154 -42.07 23.17 0.01
C LEU A 154 -43.27 22.83 0.91
N ASP A 155 -43.01 22.36 2.13
CA ASP A 155 -43.72 22.94 3.29
C ASP A 155 -42.88 22.91 4.58
N LEU A 156 -42.91 24.06 5.26
CA LEU A 156 -42.35 24.38 6.57
C LEU A 156 -43.47 24.19 7.60
N ALA A 157 -43.21 23.50 8.71
CA ALA A 157 -43.63 23.92 10.07
C ALA A 157 -43.35 22.82 11.11
N GLY A 158 -42.68 23.22 12.21
CA GLY A 158 -42.73 22.51 13.49
C GLY A 158 -44.10 22.65 14.19
N PRO A 159 -44.24 22.42 15.51
CA PRO A 159 -43.20 22.25 16.52
C PRO A 159 -43.37 21.03 17.46
N GLU A 160 -42.28 20.72 18.15
CA GLU A 160 -42.18 20.50 19.62
C GLU A 160 -43.44 20.04 20.40
N ALA A 161 -43.37 18.84 20.97
CA ALA A 161 -43.93 18.51 22.29
C ALA A 161 -43.40 17.16 22.82
N THR A 162 -42.40 17.21 23.71
CA THR A 162 -42.26 16.30 24.85
C THR A 162 -43.49 16.52 25.76
N PRO A 163 -44.18 15.51 26.35
CA PRO A 163 -43.67 14.98 27.62
C PRO A 163 -44.21 13.60 28.15
N VAL A 164 -43.55 13.15 29.23
CA VAL A 164 -44.03 12.32 30.36
C VAL A 164 -44.09 10.78 30.23
N GLN A 165 -43.14 10.17 30.94
CA GLN A 165 -43.11 8.87 31.61
C GLN A 165 -44.31 8.63 32.56
N PRO A 166 -44.86 7.41 32.62
CA PRO A 166 -44.80 6.71 33.91
C PRO A 166 -44.31 5.25 33.77
N GLU A 167 -43.51 4.85 34.76
CA GLU A 167 -43.36 3.45 35.17
C GLU A 167 -44.72 2.77 35.30
N HIS A 168 -44.83 1.48 34.98
CA HIS A 168 -45.38 0.44 35.85
C HIS A 168 -45.26 -0.93 35.15
N SER A 169 -44.49 -1.83 35.76
CA SER A 169 -44.63 -3.28 35.55
C SER A 169 -46.03 -3.73 35.94
N PRO A 170 -46.57 -4.78 35.30
CA PRO A 170 -46.66 -6.01 36.08
C PRO A 170 -46.38 -7.30 35.29
N THR A 171 -45.74 -8.21 36.01
CA THR A 171 -45.74 -9.67 35.87
C THR A 171 -47.12 -10.25 35.55
N SER A 172 -47.21 -11.11 34.53
CA SER A 172 -48.09 -12.29 34.51
C SER A 172 -47.70 -13.29 33.41
N GLN A 173 -47.30 -14.48 33.85
CA GLN A 173 -47.21 -15.76 33.13
C GLN A 173 -48.40 -16.63 33.63
N PRO A 174 -48.79 -17.79 33.02
CA PRO A 174 -48.61 -18.35 31.68
C PRO A 174 -49.96 -18.54 30.94
N THR A 175 -49.93 -18.89 29.65
CA THR A 175 -51.02 -19.65 29.02
C THR A 175 -50.42 -20.79 28.23
N VAL A 176 -50.78 -22.00 28.67
CA VAL A 176 -50.50 -23.27 28.02
C VAL A 176 -51.38 -23.38 26.77
N THR A 177 -50.80 -23.77 25.64
CA THR A 177 -51.57 -24.34 24.53
C THR A 177 -50.84 -25.59 24.07
N GLU A 178 -51.64 -26.63 23.98
CA GLU A 178 -51.32 -28.04 23.91
C GLU A 178 -51.30 -28.52 22.45
N SER A 179 -50.31 -29.36 22.16
CA SER A 179 -50.33 -30.53 21.25
C SER A 179 -50.58 -30.34 19.75
N GLU A 180 -49.55 -30.66 18.95
CA GLU A 180 -49.70 -31.61 17.83
C GLU A 180 -48.38 -32.38 17.59
N ALA A 181 -48.49 -33.66 17.24
CA ALA A 181 -47.45 -34.69 17.35
C ALA A 181 -46.66 -34.98 16.05
N SER A 182 -45.54 -35.72 16.19
CA SER A 182 -44.91 -36.70 15.24
C SER A 182 -43.48 -36.35 14.71
N PRO A 183 -42.60 -37.31 14.30
CA PRO A 183 -42.11 -38.51 14.99
C PRO A 183 -40.54 -38.66 15.02
N ALA A 184 -40.05 -39.55 15.92
CA ALA A 184 -38.80 -40.35 15.93
C ALA A 184 -37.38 -39.69 15.93
N PRO A 185 -36.57 -39.85 17.00
CA PRO A 185 -35.15 -39.46 17.00
C PRO A 185 -34.20 -40.58 16.50
N THR A 186 -33.29 -40.22 15.59
CA THR A 186 -32.13 -41.00 15.13
C THR A 186 -31.08 -41.15 16.26
N PRO A 187 -30.39 -42.29 16.43
CA PRO A 187 -29.35 -42.43 17.45
C PRO A 187 -28.16 -41.53 17.15
N THR A 188 -27.88 -40.58 18.04
CA THR A 188 -26.72 -39.69 17.96
C THR A 188 -25.48 -40.40 18.52
N HIS A 189 -24.43 -40.53 17.72
CA HIS A 189 -23.13 -41.04 18.15
C HIS A 189 -22.44 -40.03 19.09
N THR A 190 -22.28 -40.41 20.36
CA THR A 190 -21.54 -39.64 21.38
C THR A 190 -20.05 -39.60 21.03
N ARG A 191 -19.55 -38.45 20.56
CA ARG A 191 -18.13 -38.20 20.32
C ARG A 191 -17.39 -38.07 21.66
N ALA A 192 -16.30 -38.83 21.83
CA ALA A 192 -15.45 -38.76 23.02
C ALA A 192 -14.86 -37.33 23.22
N PRO A 193 -14.68 -36.87 24.47
CA PRO A 193 -14.18 -35.53 24.74
C PRO A 193 -12.74 -35.37 24.23
N GLN A 194 -12.58 -34.45 23.29
CA GLN A 194 -11.29 -34.04 22.74
C GLN A 194 -10.51 -33.28 23.82
N ARG A 195 -9.24 -33.65 24.06
CA ARG A 195 -8.40 -33.00 25.08
C ARG A 195 -8.27 -31.51 24.76
N THR A 196 -8.69 -30.67 25.70
CA THR A 196 -8.51 -29.21 25.64
C THR A 196 -7.01 -28.91 25.66
N PRO A 197 -6.46 -28.22 24.64
CA PRO A 197 -5.07 -27.79 24.69
C PRO A 197 -4.86 -26.85 25.88
N THR A 198 -3.81 -27.08 26.65
CA THR A 198 -3.40 -26.21 27.75
C THR A 198 -3.08 -24.82 27.19
N PRO A 199 -3.66 -23.73 27.74
CA PRO A 199 -3.38 -22.39 27.24
C PRO A 199 -1.90 -22.05 27.48
N VAL A 200 -1.21 -21.66 26.41
CA VAL A 200 0.13 -21.08 26.48
C VAL A 200 -0.01 -19.71 27.15
N SER A 201 0.76 -19.46 28.21
CA SER A 201 0.76 -18.16 28.90
C SER A 201 1.31 -17.08 27.95
N THR A 202 0.43 -16.28 27.35
CA THR A 202 0.83 -15.12 26.54
C THR A 202 1.54 -14.09 27.43
N PRO A 203 2.68 -13.51 27.02
CA PRO A 203 3.30 -12.40 27.74
C PRO A 203 2.26 -11.30 27.99
N GLN A 204 2.02 -10.94 29.25
CA GLN A 204 1.18 -9.78 29.57
C GLN A 204 1.97 -8.52 29.20
N MET A 205 1.66 -7.94 28.04
CA MET A 205 2.17 -6.64 27.64
C MET A 205 1.64 -5.54 28.58
N ARG A 206 2.40 -4.44 28.71
CA ARG A 206 2.10 -3.36 29.67
C ARG A 206 0.79 -2.64 29.31
N TYR A 207 0.60 -2.38 28.03
CA TYR A 207 -0.57 -1.67 27.53
C TYR A 207 -1.44 -2.60 26.68
N SER A 208 -2.75 -2.33 26.73
CA SER A 208 -3.73 -2.86 25.76
C SER A 208 -3.46 -2.30 24.35
N PRO A 209 -3.99 -2.94 23.28
CA PRO A 209 -3.86 -2.39 21.93
C PRO A 209 -4.54 -1.01 21.85
N PRO A 210 -3.91 -0.01 21.21
CA PRO A 210 -4.57 1.26 20.93
C PRO A 210 -5.85 1.07 20.13
N VAL A 211 -6.89 1.85 20.42
CA VAL A 211 -8.17 1.80 19.72
C VAL A 211 -8.23 2.96 18.72
N LEU A 212 -8.41 2.66 17.44
CA LEU A 212 -8.45 3.68 16.39
C LEU A 212 -9.81 4.41 16.38
N LEU A 213 -9.82 5.70 16.04
CA LEU A 213 -11.01 6.57 16.10
C LEU A 213 -11.35 7.26 14.78
N ASP A 214 -10.39 7.92 14.13
CA ASP A 214 -10.56 8.60 12.82
C ASP A 214 -9.25 8.51 12.02
N PRO A 215 -9.27 8.48 10.67
CA PRO A 215 -10.43 8.24 9.81
C PRO A 215 -11.07 6.87 10.10
N GLU A 216 -12.39 6.76 10.02
CA GLU A 216 -13.10 5.47 10.11
C GLU A 216 -12.51 4.46 9.11
N ASN A 217 -12.57 3.16 9.46
CA ASN A 217 -12.06 2.13 8.57
C ASN A 217 -12.83 2.14 7.23
N GLY A 218 -12.12 2.43 6.15
CA GLY A 218 -12.66 2.57 4.80
C GLY A 218 -13.17 3.97 4.46
N ALA A 219 -12.91 4.97 5.30
CA ALA A 219 -13.34 6.33 5.01
C ALA A 219 -12.72 6.85 3.71
N GLU A 220 -13.55 7.52 2.92
CA GLU A 220 -13.15 8.26 1.73
C GLU A 220 -13.25 9.75 2.02
N ARG A 221 -12.21 10.49 1.64
CA ARG A 221 -12.08 11.92 1.95
C ARG A 221 -11.69 12.68 0.69
N GLY A 222 -12.39 13.79 0.45
CA GLY A 222 -12.24 14.56 -0.78
C GLY A 222 -11.00 15.46 -0.83
N PRO A 223 -10.81 16.17 -1.95
CA PRO A 223 -9.67 17.05 -2.17
C PRO A 223 -9.58 18.14 -1.08
N GLY A 224 -8.35 18.41 -0.63
CA GLY A 224 -8.06 19.39 0.43
C GLY A 224 -8.22 18.85 1.86
N TYR A 225 -8.65 17.61 2.04
CA TYR A 225 -8.64 16.95 3.34
C TYR A 225 -7.21 16.76 3.87
N LYS A 226 -7.03 16.93 5.17
CA LYS A 226 -5.82 16.54 5.89
C LYS A 226 -6.10 15.21 6.58
N ALA A 227 -5.32 14.17 6.25
CA ALA A 227 -5.46 12.87 6.90
C ALA A 227 -4.89 12.92 8.32
N ILE A 228 -5.76 13.19 9.30
CA ILE A 228 -5.40 13.21 10.72
C ILE A 228 -5.81 11.88 11.33
N LEU A 229 -4.81 11.03 11.59
CA LEU A 229 -4.99 9.73 12.22
C LEU A 229 -5.13 9.93 13.72
N THR A 230 -6.22 9.43 14.31
CA THR A 230 -6.59 9.65 15.71
C THR A 230 -6.90 8.33 16.39
N TRP A 231 -6.42 8.14 17.61
CA TRP A 231 -6.66 6.94 18.42
C TRP A 231 -6.92 7.28 19.89
N GLN A 232 -7.45 6.33 20.64
CA GLN A 232 -7.67 6.45 22.07
C GLN A 232 -6.35 6.29 22.84
N PRO A 233 -6.06 7.13 23.85
CA PRO A 233 -4.90 6.93 24.71
C PRO A 233 -5.00 5.62 25.48
N VAL A 234 -3.89 4.87 25.55
CA VAL A 234 -3.80 3.61 26.32
C VAL A 234 -3.47 3.83 27.80
N GLY A 235 -3.26 5.08 28.22
CA GLY A 235 -2.83 5.48 29.56
C GLY A 235 -1.74 6.55 29.48
N GLU A 236 -1.13 6.86 30.63
CA GLU A 236 0.03 7.75 30.68
C GLU A 236 1.27 7.02 30.14
N LEU A 237 1.88 7.58 29.10
CA LEU A 237 3.16 7.13 28.57
C LEU A 237 4.30 7.84 29.32
N SER A 238 5.36 7.12 29.65
CA SER A 238 6.60 7.75 30.11
C SER A 238 7.29 8.50 28.97
N HIS A 239 8.26 9.36 29.30
CA HIS A 239 8.97 10.16 28.30
C HIS A 239 9.78 9.32 27.29
N SER A 240 10.03 8.04 27.59
CA SER A 240 10.69 7.07 26.70
C SER A 240 9.70 6.16 25.97
N GLU A 241 8.39 6.34 26.15
CA GLU A 241 7.34 5.53 25.52
C GLU A 241 6.56 6.38 24.52
N TYR A 242 6.32 5.80 23.36
CA TYR A 242 5.74 6.50 22.21
C TYR A 242 4.73 5.60 21.51
N TYR A 243 3.74 6.22 20.88
CA TYR A 243 2.97 5.60 19.82
C TYR A 243 3.83 5.55 18.56
N HIS A 244 4.04 4.35 18.04
CA HIS A 244 4.58 4.13 16.71
C HIS A 244 3.39 3.99 15.75
N VAL A 245 3.18 5.02 14.93
CA VAL A 245 2.15 5.05 13.89
C VAL A 245 2.79 4.50 12.63
N GLU A 246 2.27 3.41 12.08
CA GLU A 246 2.76 2.84 10.84
C GLU A 246 1.66 2.92 9.79
N VAL A 247 1.98 3.51 8.64
CA VAL A 247 1.13 3.61 7.47
C VAL A 247 1.81 2.87 6.33
N CYS A 248 1.12 1.90 5.74
CA CYS A 248 1.59 1.11 4.62
C CYS A 248 0.62 1.19 3.44
N TRP A 249 1.17 1.07 2.23
CA TRP A 249 0.40 1.08 0.98
C TRP A 249 0.97 0.06 -0.01
N ASN A 250 0.28 -0.16 -1.12
CA ASN A 250 0.70 -1.08 -2.17
C ASN A 250 0.92 -2.52 -1.65
N GLY A 251 -0.09 -3.08 -0.96
CA GLY A 251 0.01 -4.39 -0.31
C GLY A 251 1.02 -4.44 0.84
N CYS A 252 1.27 -3.30 1.48
CA CYS A 252 2.24 -3.09 2.55
C CYS A 252 3.68 -3.49 2.20
N SER A 253 4.03 -3.34 0.92
CA SER A 253 5.41 -3.42 0.42
C SER A 253 6.20 -2.12 0.67
N VAL A 254 5.49 -1.01 0.89
CA VAL A 254 6.05 0.29 1.28
C VAL A 254 5.40 0.72 2.57
N PHE A 255 6.21 1.21 3.50
CA PHE A 255 5.77 1.67 4.81
C PHE A 255 6.36 3.05 5.10
N TRP A 256 5.64 3.80 5.91
CA TRP A 256 6.04 5.03 6.55
C TRP A 256 5.70 4.88 8.03
N GLY A 257 6.59 5.30 8.92
CA GLY A 257 6.35 5.23 10.35
C GLY A 257 6.89 6.44 11.05
N ASP A 258 6.24 6.83 12.14
CA ASP A 258 6.70 7.91 13.01
C ASP A 258 6.41 7.59 14.49
N TYR A 259 7.15 8.26 15.38
CA TYR A 259 7.02 8.14 16.84
C TYR A 259 6.44 9.42 17.41
N VAL A 260 5.27 9.32 18.04
CA VAL A 260 4.58 10.46 18.66
C VAL A 260 4.13 10.13 20.07
N GLN A 261 4.12 11.13 20.97
CA GLN A 261 3.52 10.99 22.31
C GLN A 261 2.05 11.41 22.31
N ASP A 262 1.63 12.23 21.36
CA ASP A 262 0.24 12.63 21.17
C ASP A 262 -0.60 11.48 20.61
N THR A 263 -1.92 11.59 20.73
CA THR A 263 -2.89 10.61 20.22
C THR A 263 -3.44 10.97 18.84
N THR A 264 -2.74 11.86 18.14
CA THR A 264 -3.09 12.37 16.81
C THR A 264 -1.84 12.47 15.98
N TYR A 265 -1.95 12.13 14.70
CA TYR A 265 -0.86 12.21 13.74
C TYR A 265 -1.36 12.72 12.39
N GLU A 266 -0.81 13.84 11.91
CA GLU A 266 -1.12 14.36 10.58
C GLU A 266 -0.29 13.58 9.54
N PHE A 267 -0.95 12.70 8.79
CA PHE A 267 -0.33 11.98 7.70
C PHE A 267 0.14 12.98 6.63
N PRO A 268 1.44 12.98 6.26
CA PRO A 268 2.00 14.05 5.46
C PRO A 268 1.34 14.16 4.08
N TRP A 269 0.92 15.37 3.73
CA TRP A 269 0.20 15.62 2.46
C TRP A 269 1.03 15.21 1.23
N PHE A 270 2.35 15.31 1.28
CA PHE A 270 3.24 14.92 0.18
C PHE A 270 3.30 13.41 -0.04
N LYS A 271 2.75 12.59 0.88
CA LYS A 271 2.56 11.14 0.68
C LYS A 271 1.27 10.82 -0.08
N ARG A 272 0.41 11.80 -0.36
CA ARG A 272 -0.77 11.62 -1.23
C ARG A 272 -0.32 11.20 -2.63
N GLY A 273 -1.09 10.31 -3.27
CA GLY A 273 -0.75 9.77 -4.59
C GLY A 273 0.32 8.68 -4.59
N TYR A 274 0.92 8.30 -3.45
CA TYR A 274 1.92 7.22 -3.40
C TYR A 274 1.29 5.81 -3.46
N ALA A 275 0.08 5.64 -2.94
CA ALA A 275 -0.67 4.39 -2.99
C ALA A 275 -1.31 4.20 -4.37
N ILE A 276 -0.93 3.19 -5.17
CA ILE A 276 -1.39 3.01 -6.57
C ILE A 276 -2.92 3.11 -6.70
N ASP A 277 -3.64 2.62 -5.71
CA ASP A 277 -5.11 2.58 -5.61
C ASP A 277 -5.70 3.59 -4.60
N ASP A 278 -4.90 4.57 -4.17
CA ASP A 278 -5.21 5.58 -3.15
C ASP A 278 -5.54 5.00 -1.76
N ARG A 279 -5.23 3.71 -1.52
CA ARG A 279 -5.47 3.03 -0.24
C ARG A 279 -4.25 3.05 0.66
N TYR A 280 -4.45 3.58 1.85
CA TYR A 280 -3.47 3.60 2.92
C TYR A 280 -4.01 2.77 4.08
N TYR A 281 -3.20 1.83 4.54
CA TYR A 281 -3.48 0.99 5.70
C TYR A 281 -2.64 1.50 6.86
N TRP A 282 -3.22 1.60 8.05
CA TRP A 282 -2.50 2.10 9.20
C TRP A 282 -2.88 1.38 10.48
N HIS A 283 -1.92 1.35 11.39
CA HIS A 283 -2.12 0.83 12.74
C HIS A 283 -1.15 1.54 13.70
N VAL A 284 -1.41 1.40 14.99
CA VAL A 284 -0.64 2.04 16.05
C VAL A 284 -0.18 1.00 17.05
N THR A 285 1.08 1.09 17.47
CA THR A 285 1.66 0.22 18.51
C THR A 285 2.40 1.07 19.53
N VAL A 286 2.39 0.71 20.81
CA VAL A 286 3.20 1.40 21.83
C VAL A 286 4.57 0.75 21.90
N ARG A 287 5.62 1.56 21.83
CA ARG A 287 7.02 1.13 21.90
C ARG A 287 7.79 1.97 22.92
N VAL A 288 8.88 1.40 23.44
CA VAL A 288 9.90 2.18 24.15
C VAL A 288 10.89 2.65 23.10
N GLN A 289 11.33 3.90 23.11
CA GLN A 289 12.41 4.38 22.24
C GLN A 289 13.70 4.49 23.07
N ARG A 290 14.68 3.62 22.82
CA ARG A 290 15.96 3.58 23.54
C ARG A 290 17.14 4.20 22.77
N GLY A 291 16.89 4.80 21.61
CA GLY A 291 17.90 5.47 20.76
C GLY A 291 17.31 6.55 19.85
N GLU A 292 18.14 7.15 18.98
CA GLU A 292 17.69 8.11 17.96
C GLU A 292 16.84 7.42 16.89
N ALA A 293 15.53 7.66 16.92
CA ALA A 293 14.65 7.37 15.78
C ALA A 293 14.98 8.33 14.62
N PRO A 294 14.74 7.97 13.35
CA PRO A 294 14.11 6.74 12.86
C PRO A 294 15.09 5.71 12.22
N ALA A 295 16.41 5.90 12.31
CA ALA A 295 17.38 5.11 11.55
C ALA A 295 17.81 3.76 12.18
N GLY A 296 17.34 3.44 13.40
CA GLY A 296 17.69 2.20 14.11
C GLY A 296 16.67 1.06 13.98
N PRO A 297 17.04 -0.20 14.32
CA PRO A 297 16.08 -1.29 14.42
C PRO A 297 14.98 -0.96 15.44
N LEU A 298 13.72 -1.15 15.05
CA LEU A 298 12.56 -0.84 15.88
C LEU A 298 12.65 -1.57 17.23
N ASP A 299 12.61 -0.81 18.33
CA ASP A 299 12.54 -1.37 19.68
C ASP A 299 11.31 -2.29 19.84
N PRO A 300 11.39 -3.36 20.65
CA PRO A 300 10.28 -4.29 20.85
C PRO A 300 9.01 -3.57 21.34
N PRO A 301 7.83 -3.97 20.84
CA PRO A 301 6.58 -3.37 21.27
C PRO A 301 6.23 -3.74 22.71
N ILE A 302 5.61 -2.80 23.43
CA ILE A 302 5.11 -2.97 24.80
C ILE A 302 3.58 -2.97 24.88
N SER A 303 2.91 -2.89 23.73
CA SER A 303 1.51 -3.22 23.51
C SER A 303 1.38 -4.16 22.30
N PRO A 304 0.27 -4.91 22.17
CA PRO A 304 -0.12 -5.42 20.86
C PRO A 304 -0.36 -4.26 19.88
N PRO A 305 -0.26 -4.48 18.56
CA PRO A 305 -0.72 -3.49 17.58
C PRO A 305 -2.23 -3.29 17.70
N SER A 306 -2.71 -2.10 17.33
CA SER A 306 -4.14 -1.87 17.08
C SER A 306 -4.65 -2.75 15.94
N GLU A 307 -5.96 -2.70 15.70
CA GLU A 307 -6.49 -3.12 14.40
C GLU A 307 -5.83 -2.32 13.26
N THR A 308 -5.80 -2.90 12.07
CA THR A 308 -5.39 -2.20 10.87
C THR A 308 -6.61 -1.58 10.21
N TRP A 309 -6.64 -0.26 10.13
CA TRP A 309 -7.68 0.48 9.41
C TRP A 309 -7.16 0.96 8.07
N MET A 310 -8.08 1.14 7.13
CA MET A 310 -7.80 1.68 5.81
C MET A 310 -8.42 3.06 5.68
N PHE A 311 -7.78 3.97 4.94
CA PHE A 311 -8.44 5.18 4.43
C PHE A 311 -8.06 5.42 2.98
N MET A 312 -8.96 6.06 2.24
CA MET A 312 -8.70 6.54 0.88
C MET A 312 -8.18 7.97 0.94
N TYR A 313 -7.09 8.24 0.22
CA TYR A 313 -6.52 9.59 0.12
C TYR A 313 -6.25 9.96 -1.34
N PRO A 314 -7.32 10.22 -2.12
CA PRO A 314 -7.22 10.56 -3.54
C PRO A 314 -6.58 11.93 -3.74
N ASP A 315 -5.94 12.10 -4.90
CA ASP A 315 -5.30 13.35 -5.34
C ASP A 315 -6.27 14.54 -5.48
#